data_AF-Q2URK5-F1
#
_entry.id   AF-Q2URK5-F1
#
_cell.length_a   1.000
_cell.length_b   1.000
_cell.length_c   1.000
_cell.angle_alpha   90.00
_cell.angle_beta   90.00
_cell.angle_gamma   90.00
#
_symmetry.space_group_name_H-M   'P 1'
#
loop_
_entity.id
_entity.type
_entity.pdbx_description
1 polymer ?
#
loop_
_entity_poly.entity_id
_entity_poly.type
_entity_poly.pdbx_seq_one_letter_code
_entity_poly.pdbx_strand_id
1 'polypeptide(L)'
;MIPSLSPEVAALQTELLQLSLLHLSLLREDADWKAKAEKQLRIKYNTVAEKHRCVVKEEKDYQQRLNGQALHCWLKNSIEHNGHQGFAVQIQVLSEVAQEVCDLSDIQGGRFTLAVQDFESWFRKVEEIKTCRHYQGGSDLDVFIDPLDRAWQEEVHALTMKLELCSRQLQSLDIMGYGEVEQLEGSSLYRTAKGLDDMVNSMIEELNTICKIEADVVRSERQWVSQLSQQVVSTRPLEKRIPRVGMWRS
;
A
#
# COMPACT_ATOMS: atom_id res chain seq x y z
N MET A 1 -50.00 -25.63 -67.59
CA MET A 1 -50.65 -24.30 -67.58
C MET A 1 -50.61 -23.80 -66.15
N ILE A 2 -49.65 -22.93 -65.83
CA ILE A 2 -49.58 -22.26 -64.52
C ILE A 2 -50.44 -21.00 -64.65
N PRO A 3 -51.35 -20.68 -63.71
CA PRO A 3 -52.15 -19.48 -63.79
C PRO A 3 -51.21 -18.28 -63.83
N SER A 4 -51.38 -17.39 -64.79
CA SER A 4 -50.68 -16.11 -64.84
C SER A 4 -50.95 -15.38 -63.52
N LEU A 5 -49.91 -15.26 -62.68
CA LEU A 5 -49.97 -14.51 -61.44
C LEU A 5 -50.48 -13.09 -61.73
N SER A 6 -51.34 -12.55 -60.86
CA SER A 6 -51.82 -11.18 -61.04
C SER A 6 -50.61 -10.22 -61.13
N PRO A 7 -50.71 -9.15 -61.93
CA PRO A 7 -49.58 -8.23 -62.16
C PRO A 7 -49.02 -7.64 -60.86
N GLU A 8 -49.85 -7.47 -59.83
CA GLU A 8 -49.45 -7.05 -58.49
C GLU A 8 -48.57 -8.08 -57.77
N VAL A 9 -48.88 -9.38 -57.90
CA VAL A 9 -48.07 -10.45 -57.29
C VAL A 9 -46.73 -10.58 -58.02
N ALA A 10 -46.71 -10.41 -59.35
CA ALA A 10 -45.47 -10.38 -60.12
C ALA A 10 -44.59 -9.17 -59.72
N ALA A 11 -45.18 -7.99 -59.51
CA ALA A 11 -44.48 -6.80 -59.05
C ALA A 11 -43.86 -6.99 -57.65
N LEU A 12 -44.63 -7.52 -56.69
CA LEU A 12 -44.13 -7.85 -55.35
C LEU A 12 -42.98 -8.87 -55.36
N GLN A 13 -43.06 -9.89 -56.22
CA GLN A 13 -41.98 -10.87 -56.39
C GLN A 13 -40.70 -10.22 -56.95
N THR A 14 -40.84 -9.29 -57.91
CA THR A 14 -39.68 -8.54 -58.42
C THR A 14 -39.07 -7.63 -57.37
N GLU A 15 -39.87 -6.94 -56.56
CA GLU A 15 -39.37 -6.09 -55.46
C GLU A 15 -38.66 -6.91 -54.39
N LEU A 16 -39.22 -8.05 -53.98
CA LEU A 16 -38.57 -8.94 -53.00
C LEU A 16 -37.22 -9.45 -53.54
N LEU A 17 -37.17 -9.81 -54.82
CA LEU A 17 -35.95 -10.29 -55.45
C LEU A 17 -34.90 -9.18 -55.55
N GLN A 18 -35.29 -7.97 -55.92
CA GLN A 18 -34.42 -6.79 -55.92
C GLN A 18 -33.89 -6.47 -54.51
N LEU A 19 -34.73 -6.51 -53.48
CA LEU A 19 -34.32 -6.29 -52.10
C LEU A 19 -33.35 -7.39 -51.63
N SER A 20 -33.61 -8.66 -51.98
CA SER A 20 -32.74 -9.78 -51.62
C SER A 20 -31.36 -9.68 -52.28
N LEU A 21 -31.30 -9.25 -53.55
CA LEU A 21 -30.05 -9.02 -54.27
C LEU A 21 -29.29 -7.82 -53.68
N LEU A 22 -29.99 -6.74 -53.37
CA LEU A 22 -29.39 -5.56 -52.72
C LEU A 22 -28.85 -5.91 -51.33
N HIS A 23 -29.58 -6.70 -50.54
CA HIS A 23 -29.14 -7.14 -49.23
C HIS A 23 -27.89 -8.02 -49.33
N LEU A 24 -27.85 -8.95 -50.29
CA LEU A 24 -26.67 -9.78 -50.53
C LEU A 24 -25.46 -8.95 -51.00
N SER A 25 -25.66 -7.93 -51.83
CA SER A 25 -24.57 -7.04 -52.24
C SER A 25 -24.06 -6.18 -51.09
N LEU A 26 -24.96 -5.64 -50.27
CA LEU A 26 -24.62 -4.85 -49.07
C LEU A 26 -23.82 -5.68 -48.06
N LEU A 27 -24.23 -6.93 -47.79
CA LEU A 27 -23.50 -7.83 -46.90
C LEU A 27 -22.09 -8.13 -47.41
N ARG A 28 -21.94 -8.34 -48.73
CA ARG A 28 -20.63 -8.56 -49.34
C ARG A 28 -19.74 -7.32 -49.21
N GLU A 29 -20.28 -6.15 -49.55
CA GLU A 29 -19.53 -4.88 -49.45
C GLU A 29 -19.16 -4.54 -48.01
N ASP A 30 -20.04 -4.80 -47.04
CA ASP A 30 -19.76 -4.62 -45.61
C ASP A 30 -18.65 -5.57 -45.13
N ALA A 31 -18.68 -6.84 -45.54
CA ALA A 31 -17.63 -7.80 -45.22
C ALA A 31 -16.28 -7.38 -45.82
N ASP A 32 -16.25 -6.94 -47.08
CA ASP A 32 -15.06 -6.45 -47.76
C ASP A 32 -14.52 -5.17 -47.11
N TRP A 33 -15.41 -4.24 -46.72
CA TRP A 33 -15.05 -3.03 -46.00
C TRP A 33 -14.46 -3.34 -44.62
N LYS A 34 -15.08 -4.24 -43.86
CA LYS A 34 -14.58 -4.69 -42.55
C LYS A 34 -13.22 -5.34 -42.68
N ALA A 35 -13.03 -6.25 -43.64
CA ALA A 35 -11.74 -6.89 -43.88
C ALA A 35 -10.66 -5.88 -44.29
N LYS A 36 -11.00 -4.89 -45.12
CA LYS A 36 -10.07 -3.82 -45.52
C LYS A 36 -9.72 -2.91 -44.33
N ALA A 37 -10.71 -2.53 -43.53
CA ALA A 37 -10.51 -1.71 -42.34
C ALA A 37 -9.66 -2.45 -41.29
N GLU A 38 -9.94 -3.72 -41.04
CA GLU A 38 -9.17 -4.58 -40.15
C GLU A 38 -7.73 -4.72 -40.63
N LYS A 39 -7.51 -4.97 -41.93
CA LYS A 39 -6.17 -5.03 -42.51
C LYS A 39 -5.41 -3.72 -42.32
N GLN A 40 -6.05 -2.58 -42.55
CA GLN A 40 -5.44 -1.26 -42.34
C GLN A 40 -5.11 -1.02 -40.86
N LEU A 41 -6.01 -1.39 -39.94
CA LEU A 41 -5.77 -1.27 -38.50
C LEU A 41 -4.60 -2.16 -38.06
N ARG A 42 -4.55 -3.39 -38.56
CA ARG A 42 -3.47 -4.34 -38.26
C ARG A 42 -2.12 -3.86 -38.74
N ILE A 43 -2.04 -3.25 -39.93
CA ILE A 43 -0.81 -2.64 -40.45
C ILE A 43 -0.36 -1.49 -39.54
N LYS A 44 -1.28 -0.60 -39.16
CA LYS A 44 -0.99 0.51 -38.24
C LYS A 44 -0.51 0.01 -36.88
N TYR A 45 -1.23 -0.97 -36.31
CA TYR A 45 -0.86 -1.59 -35.04
C TYR A 45 0.52 -2.23 -35.10
N ASN A 46 0.80 -3.05 -36.13
CA ASN A 46 2.10 -3.69 -36.28
C ASN A 46 3.22 -2.66 -36.43
N THR A 47 2.98 -1.56 -37.15
CA THR A 47 3.94 -0.46 -37.26
C THR A 47 4.25 0.17 -35.90
N VAL A 48 3.23 0.42 -35.08
CA VAL A 48 3.40 0.98 -33.73
C VAL A 48 4.07 -0.03 -32.80
N ALA A 49 3.67 -1.30 -32.85
CA ALA A 49 4.27 -2.37 -32.06
C ALA A 49 5.75 -2.56 -32.38
N GLU A 50 6.14 -2.46 -33.66
CA GLU A 50 7.54 -2.55 -34.06
C GLU A 50 8.36 -1.35 -33.57
N LYS A 51 7.82 -0.13 -33.71
CA LYS A 51 8.45 1.08 -33.13
C LYS A 51 8.60 0.96 -31.61
N HIS A 52 7.57 0.50 -30.91
CA HIS A 52 7.62 0.28 -29.48
C HIS A 52 8.70 -0.74 -29.09
N ARG A 53 8.79 -1.87 -29.82
CA ARG A 53 9.86 -2.87 -29.61
C ARG A 53 11.26 -2.29 -29.81
N CYS A 54 11.44 -1.43 -30.82
CA CYS A 54 12.71 -0.75 -31.05
C CYS A 54 13.08 0.15 -29.86
N VAL A 55 12.15 1.00 -29.41
CA VAL A 55 12.39 1.91 -28.27
C VAL A 55 12.67 1.12 -26.99
N VAL A 56 11.91 0.05 -26.71
CA VAL A 56 12.15 -0.80 -25.54
C VAL A 56 13.54 -1.44 -25.57
N LYS A 57 14.03 -1.83 -26.76
CA LYS A 57 15.38 -2.36 -26.91
C LYS A 57 16.44 -1.30 -26.61
N GLU A 58 16.29 -0.11 -27.17
CA GLU A 58 17.21 1.01 -26.93
C GLU A 58 17.26 1.41 -25.45
N GLU A 59 16.10 1.49 -24.81
CA GLU A 59 15.99 1.76 -23.37
C GLU A 59 16.67 0.67 -22.54
N LYS A 60 16.47 -0.60 -22.88
CA LYS A 60 17.13 -1.72 -22.21
C LYS A 60 18.66 -1.63 -22.34
N ASP A 61 19.16 -1.33 -23.53
CA ASP A 61 20.60 -1.21 -23.79
C ASP A 61 21.20 -0.02 -23.01
N TYR A 62 20.47 1.10 -22.93
CA TYR A 62 20.85 2.26 -22.13
C TYR A 62 20.88 1.92 -20.63
N GLN A 63 19.82 1.29 -20.13
CA GLN A 63 19.71 0.88 -18.74
C GLN A 63 20.79 -0.14 -18.34
N GLN A 64 21.13 -1.07 -19.24
CA GLN A 64 22.21 -2.03 -19.01
C GLN A 64 23.56 -1.33 -18.85
N ARG A 65 23.84 -0.27 -19.63
CA ARG A 65 25.07 0.52 -19.50
C ARG A 65 25.12 1.28 -18.18
N LEU A 66 24.02 1.96 -17.81
CA LEU A 66 23.91 2.67 -16.53
C LEU A 66 24.07 1.72 -15.34
N ASN A 67 23.41 0.56 -15.40
CA ASN A 67 23.53 -0.45 -14.35
C ASN A 67 24.95 -1.01 -14.25
N GLY A 68 25.62 -1.21 -15.39
CA GLY A 68 27.03 -1.62 -15.42
C GLY A 68 27.96 -0.58 -14.78
N GLN A 69 27.72 0.71 -15.04
CA GLN A 69 28.44 1.81 -14.40
C GLN A 69 28.17 1.84 -12.89
N ALA A 70 26.92 1.70 -12.47
CA ALA A 70 26.54 1.64 -11.06
C ALA A 70 27.23 0.49 -10.33
N LEU A 71 27.24 -0.71 -10.92
CA LEU A 71 27.94 -1.87 -10.36
C LEU A 71 29.45 -1.65 -10.27
N HIS A 72 30.06 -0.99 -11.27
CA HIS A 72 31.48 -0.68 -11.24
C HIS A 72 31.83 0.33 -10.14
N CYS A 73 31.03 1.39 -9.99
CA CYS A 73 31.19 2.36 -8.90
C CYS A 73 30.99 1.70 -7.54
N TRP A 74 29.96 0.86 -7.39
CA TRP A 74 29.75 0.11 -6.15
C TRP A 74 30.92 -0.84 -5.84
N LEU A 75 31.43 -1.57 -6.84
CA LEU A 75 32.61 -2.41 -6.67
C LEU A 75 33.83 -1.59 -6.23
N LYS A 76 34.05 -0.42 -6.83
CA LYS A 76 35.15 0.47 -6.43
C LYS A 76 35.00 0.92 -4.97
N ASN A 77 33.81 1.40 -4.58
CA ASN A 77 33.51 1.80 -3.20
C ASN A 77 33.68 0.64 -2.22
N SER A 78 33.28 -0.57 -2.62
CA SER A 78 33.44 -1.78 -1.80
C SER A 78 34.89 -2.09 -1.49
N ILE A 79 35.79 -1.88 -2.46
CA ILE A 79 37.23 -2.12 -2.31
C ILE A 79 37.86 -1.03 -1.43
N GLU A 80 37.46 0.23 -1.62
CA GLU A 80 38.04 1.38 -0.92
C GLU A 80 37.60 1.48 0.54
N HIS A 81 36.31 1.24 0.84
CA HIS A 81 35.74 1.45 2.17
C HIS A 81 35.47 0.16 2.96
N ASN A 82 35.24 -0.95 2.26
CA ASN A 82 34.78 -2.20 2.85
C ASN A 82 35.71 -3.39 2.55
N GLY A 83 37.01 -3.13 2.33
CA GLY A 83 38.03 -4.09 1.85
C GLY A 83 38.21 -5.43 2.59
N HIS A 84 37.37 -5.72 3.61
CA HIS A 84 37.28 -7.00 4.31
C HIS A 84 36.07 -7.86 3.91
N GLN A 85 35.01 -7.27 3.34
CA GLN A 85 33.83 -7.99 2.85
C GLN A 85 33.89 -8.10 1.32
N GLY A 86 33.91 -9.33 0.80
CA GLY A 86 33.87 -9.53 -0.64
C GLY A 86 32.59 -8.94 -1.24
N PHE A 87 32.66 -8.40 -2.46
CA PHE A 87 31.52 -7.83 -3.18
C PHE A 87 30.31 -8.77 -3.27
N ALA A 88 30.54 -10.08 -3.34
CA ALA A 88 29.48 -11.09 -3.28
C ALA A 88 28.69 -11.08 -1.95
N VAL A 89 29.37 -10.84 -0.83
CA VAL A 89 28.73 -10.73 0.49
C VAL A 89 27.88 -9.46 0.55
N GLN A 90 28.32 -8.37 -0.06
CA GLN A 90 27.55 -7.12 -0.11
C GLN A 90 26.27 -7.26 -0.96
N ILE A 91 26.35 -7.97 -2.09
CA ILE A 91 25.15 -8.33 -2.88
C ILE A 91 24.20 -9.21 -2.08
N GLN A 92 24.74 -10.16 -1.31
CA GLN A 92 23.94 -11.01 -0.45
C GLN A 92 23.24 -10.19 0.63
N VAL A 93 23.95 -9.29 1.32
CA VAL A 93 23.35 -8.39 2.33
C VAL A 93 22.26 -7.51 1.72
N LEU A 94 22.49 -6.95 0.52
CA LEU A 94 21.44 -6.19 -0.18
C LEU A 94 20.19 -7.04 -0.47
N SER A 95 20.39 -8.29 -0.89
CA SER A 95 19.30 -9.22 -1.19
C SER A 95 18.55 -9.63 0.08
N GLU A 96 19.26 -9.85 1.19
CA GLU A 96 18.69 -10.13 2.50
C GLU A 96 17.85 -8.95 2.99
N VAL A 97 18.38 -7.72 2.93
CA VAL A 97 17.62 -6.50 3.29
C VAL A 97 16.39 -6.34 2.41
N ALA A 98 16.51 -6.54 1.09
CA ALA A 98 15.36 -6.46 0.19
C ALA A 98 14.29 -7.51 0.52
N GLN A 99 14.69 -8.75 0.80
CA GLN A 99 13.78 -9.82 1.18
C GLN A 99 13.12 -9.52 2.53
N GLU A 100 13.87 -9.06 3.53
CA GLU A 100 13.35 -8.72 4.85
C GLU A 100 12.31 -7.59 4.75
N VAL A 101 12.60 -6.52 4.00
CA VAL A 101 11.64 -5.42 3.79
C VAL A 101 10.40 -5.91 3.04
N CYS A 102 10.54 -6.80 2.06
CA CYS A 102 9.41 -7.43 1.39
C CYS A 102 8.57 -8.32 2.32
N ASP A 103 9.20 -9.17 3.14
CA ASP A 103 8.52 -10.04 4.08
C ASP A 103 7.80 -9.24 5.19
N LEU A 104 8.37 -8.10 5.57
CA LEU A 104 7.76 -7.18 6.53
C LEU A 104 6.55 -6.46 5.92
N SER A 105 6.64 -6.05 4.66
CA SER A 105 5.60 -5.28 3.95
C SER A 105 4.56 -6.12 3.22
N ASP A 106 4.64 -7.45 3.30
CA ASP A 106 3.73 -8.33 2.58
C ASP A 106 2.26 -8.02 2.91
N ILE A 107 1.46 -7.82 1.86
CA ILE A 107 0.04 -7.44 1.92
C ILE A 107 -0.77 -8.59 2.55
N GLN A 108 -0.27 -9.82 2.49
CA GLN A 108 -0.99 -11.01 2.93
C GLN A 108 -0.70 -11.44 4.38
N GLY A 109 0.05 -10.64 5.14
CA GLY A 109 0.33 -10.93 6.56
C GLY A 109 1.72 -10.50 7.04
N GLY A 110 2.33 -9.51 6.39
CA GLY A 110 3.57 -8.92 6.86
C GLY A 110 3.43 -8.45 8.30
N ARG A 111 4.45 -8.73 9.14
CA ARG A 111 4.41 -8.39 10.57
C ARG A 111 4.18 -6.90 10.81
N PHE A 112 4.66 -6.04 9.90
CA PHE A 112 4.38 -4.61 9.92
C PHE A 112 2.90 -4.33 9.67
N THR A 113 2.32 -4.89 8.60
CA THR A 113 0.91 -4.71 8.25
C THR A 113 -0.03 -5.20 9.36
N LEU A 114 0.29 -6.33 10.01
CA LEU A 114 -0.47 -6.83 11.15
C LEU A 114 -0.39 -5.89 12.35
N ALA A 115 0.80 -5.39 12.68
CA ALA A 115 0.98 -4.44 13.78
C ALA A 115 0.22 -3.13 13.54
N VAL A 116 0.22 -2.62 12.31
CA VAL A 116 -0.56 -1.43 11.90
C VAL A 116 -2.06 -1.72 11.96
N GLN A 117 -2.51 -2.88 11.46
CA GLN A 117 -3.93 -3.27 11.49
C GLN A 117 -4.46 -3.40 12.93
N ASP A 118 -3.67 -3.98 13.82
CA ASP A 118 -4.01 -4.08 15.25
C ASP A 118 -4.17 -2.69 15.86
N PHE A 119 -3.24 -1.77 15.57
CA PHE A 119 -3.35 -0.37 15.98
C PHE A 119 -4.59 0.32 15.39
N GLU A 120 -4.87 0.17 14.09
CA GLU A 120 -6.05 0.79 13.47
C GLU A 120 -7.36 0.28 14.09
N SER A 121 -7.43 -1.02 14.38
CA SER A 121 -8.59 -1.62 15.03
C SER A 121 -8.80 -1.08 16.45
N TRP A 122 -7.71 -0.88 17.18
CA TRP A 122 -7.72 -0.26 18.51
C TRP A 122 -8.08 1.22 18.42
N PHE A 123 -7.49 1.96 17.49
CA PHE A 123 -7.74 3.38 17.30
C PHE A 123 -9.21 3.64 16.95
N ARG A 124 -9.81 2.81 16.10
CA ARG A 124 -11.26 2.87 15.81
C ARG A 124 -12.11 2.69 17.07
N LYS A 125 -11.79 1.71 17.92
CA LYS A 125 -12.48 1.50 19.20
C LYS A 125 -12.33 2.72 20.12
N VAL A 126 -11.14 3.34 20.16
CA VAL A 126 -10.90 4.58 20.92
C VAL A 126 -11.80 5.72 20.44
N GLU A 127 -11.94 5.89 19.13
CA GLU A 127 -12.82 6.91 18.55
C GLU A 127 -14.30 6.62 18.83
N GLU A 128 -14.74 5.37 18.71
CA GLU A 128 -16.09 4.93 19.08
C GLU A 128 -16.40 5.24 20.55
N ILE A 129 -15.50 4.89 21.47
CA ILE A 129 -15.67 5.17 22.90
C ILE A 129 -15.74 6.69 23.15
N LYS A 130 -14.84 7.48 22.53
CA LYS A 130 -14.84 8.95 22.68
C LYS A 130 -16.12 9.58 22.15
N THR A 131 -16.63 9.12 21.01
CA THR A 131 -17.87 9.63 20.41
C THR A 131 -19.10 9.23 21.25
N CYS A 132 -19.19 7.97 21.70
CA CYS A 132 -20.24 7.53 22.62
C CYS A 132 -20.27 8.38 23.90
N ARG A 133 -19.11 8.64 24.52
CA ARG A 133 -18.99 9.52 25.69
C ARG A 133 -19.48 10.94 25.40
N HIS A 134 -19.23 11.47 24.20
CA HIS A 134 -19.66 12.81 23.82
C HIS A 134 -21.19 12.92 23.64
N TYR A 135 -21.84 11.89 23.07
CA TYR A 135 -23.28 11.92 22.77
C TYR A 135 -24.18 11.46 23.93
N GLN A 136 -23.74 10.53 24.79
CA GLN A 136 -24.58 9.93 25.84
C GLN A 136 -24.51 10.60 27.21
N GLY A 137 -23.83 11.74 27.34
CA GLY A 137 -23.85 12.54 28.57
C GLY A 137 -23.40 11.77 29.83
N GLY A 138 -22.51 10.79 29.66
CA GLY A 138 -21.87 10.08 30.78
C GLY A 138 -22.71 9.03 31.50
N SER A 139 -23.81 8.53 30.92
CA SER A 139 -24.62 7.50 31.63
C SER A 139 -24.08 6.07 31.49
N ASP A 140 -23.24 5.79 30.49
CA ASP A 140 -22.58 4.49 30.29
C ASP A 140 -21.06 4.69 30.46
N LEU A 141 -20.67 4.99 31.69
CA LEU A 141 -19.33 5.49 32.06
C LEU A 141 -18.30 4.37 32.30
N ASP A 142 -18.69 3.11 32.10
CA ASP A 142 -17.90 1.92 32.48
C ASP A 142 -16.96 1.41 31.39
N VAL A 143 -16.98 1.99 30.18
CA VAL A 143 -16.10 1.56 29.07
C VAL A 143 -14.83 2.41 29.07
N PHE A 144 -13.75 1.87 29.64
CA PHE A 144 -12.41 2.48 29.64
C PHE A 144 -11.64 2.18 28.37
N ILE A 145 -10.72 3.06 28.00
CA ILE A 145 -9.76 2.80 26.91
C ILE A 145 -8.59 2.00 27.49
N ASP A 146 -8.52 0.72 27.14
CA ASP A 146 -7.36 -0.10 27.46
C ASP A 146 -6.19 0.22 26.52
N PRO A 147 -4.95 0.31 27.04
CA PRO A 147 -3.75 0.41 26.21
C PRO A 147 -3.61 -0.80 25.28
N LEU A 148 -2.84 -0.63 24.21
CA LEU A 148 -2.40 -1.77 23.39
C LEU A 148 -1.58 -2.75 24.25
N ASP A 149 -1.71 -4.04 23.95
CA ASP A 149 -1.10 -5.11 24.76
C ASP A 149 0.43 -5.00 24.78
N ARG A 150 1.04 -5.47 25.88
CA ARG A 150 2.50 -5.54 26.02
C ARG A 150 3.14 -6.35 24.90
N ALA A 151 2.49 -7.43 24.46
CA ALA A 151 2.97 -8.22 23.34
C ALA A 151 3.08 -7.38 22.06
N TRP A 152 2.08 -6.54 21.75
CA TRP A 152 2.13 -5.66 20.59
C TRP A 152 3.26 -4.62 20.70
N GLN A 153 3.49 -4.06 21.88
CA GLN A 153 4.59 -3.10 22.11
C GLN A 153 5.98 -3.75 21.92
N GLU A 154 6.15 -4.98 22.39
CA GLU A 154 7.38 -5.76 22.21
C GLU A 154 7.62 -6.10 20.73
N GLU A 155 6.55 -6.44 19.99
CA GLU A 155 6.61 -6.68 18.55
C GLU A 155 6.96 -5.42 17.75
N VAL A 156 6.35 -4.26 18.07
CA VAL A 156 6.69 -2.98 17.42
C VAL A 156 8.14 -2.60 17.69
N HIS A 157 8.63 -2.78 18.92
CA HIS A 157 10.04 -2.53 19.23
C HIS A 157 10.97 -3.46 18.45
N ALA A 158 10.65 -4.75 18.36
CA ALA A 158 11.41 -5.71 17.57
C ALA A 158 11.40 -5.37 16.07
N LEU A 159 10.28 -4.86 15.54
CA LEU A 159 10.17 -4.39 14.16
C LEU A 159 11.03 -3.15 13.92
N THR A 160 10.96 -2.15 14.80
CA THR A 160 11.79 -0.94 14.70
C THR A 160 13.28 -1.28 14.74
N MET A 161 13.72 -2.17 15.66
CA MET A 161 15.12 -2.60 15.71
C MET A 161 15.58 -3.31 14.43
N LYS A 162 14.72 -4.14 13.83
CA LYS A 162 15.03 -4.82 12.56
C LYS A 162 15.12 -3.83 11.39
N LEU A 163 14.19 -2.88 11.30
CA LEU A 163 14.20 -1.84 10.28
C LEU A 163 15.43 -0.93 10.42
N GLU A 164 15.81 -0.56 11.65
CA GLU A 164 17.06 0.17 11.88
C GLU A 164 18.31 -0.61 11.48
N LEU A 165 18.34 -1.92 11.72
CA LEU A 165 19.42 -2.80 11.25
C LEU A 165 19.50 -2.81 9.72
N CYS A 166 18.35 -2.96 9.04
CA CYS A 166 18.26 -2.89 7.58
C CYS A 166 18.80 -1.56 7.04
N SER A 167 18.41 -0.43 7.63
CA SER A 167 18.91 0.89 7.24
C SER A 167 20.43 1.00 7.43
N ARG A 168 20.98 0.54 8.56
CA ARG A 168 22.43 0.55 8.81
C ARG A 168 23.19 -0.37 7.84
N GLN A 169 22.64 -1.53 7.53
CA GLN A 169 23.21 -2.44 6.53
C GLN A 169 23.23 -1.77 5.16
N LEU A 170 22.14 -1.12 4.75
CA LEU A 170 22.05 -0.42 3.48
C LEU A 170 23.05 0.75 3.37
N GLN A 171 23.21 1.53 4.45
CA GLN A 171 24.23 2.57 4.55
C GLN A 171 25.66 2.01 4.48
N SER A 172 25.90 0.83 5.08
CA SER A 172 27.22 0.19 5.06
C SER A 172 27.62 -0.31 3.66
N LEU A 173 26.66 -0.57 2.77
CA LEU A 173 26.93 -1.05 1.42
C LEU A 173 27.49 0.04 0.50
N ASP A 174 27.39 1.33 0.86
CA ASP A 174 27.93 2.48 0.13
C ASP A 174 27.56 2.49 -1.37
N ILE A 175 26.36 1.96 -1.70
CA ILE A 175 25.80 1.90 -3.06
C ILE A 175 25.47 3.31 -3.56
N MET A 176 25.07 4.18 -2.64
CA MET A 176 24.65 5.55 -2.92
C MET A 176 25.85 6.49 -3.12
N GLY A 177 27.04 6.11 -2.67
CA GLY A 177 28.32 6.79 -2.91
C GLY A 177 28.42 8.24 -2.43
N TYR A 178 29.60 8.83 -2.61
CA TYR A 178 29.87 10.25 -2.38
C TYR A 178 30.25 10.92 -3.71
N GLY A 179 29.33 11.70 -4.29
CA GLY A 179 29.64 12.65 -5.38
C GLY A 179 29.38 12.21 -6.83
N GLU A 180 29.29 10.91 -7.13
CA GLU A 180 28.92 10.40 -8.48
C GLU A 180 27.40 10.14 -8.63
N VAL A 181 26.65 10.51 -7.58
CA VAL A 181 25.22 10.24 -7.36
C VAL A 181 24.34 10.72 -8.52
N GLU A 182 24.55 11.94 -8.99
CA GLU A 182 23.69 12.59 -9.99
C GLU A 182 23.70 11.88 -11.36
N GLN A 183 24.79 11.20 -11.72
CA GLN A 183 24.87 10.46 -13.00
C GLN A 183 24.28 9.04 -12.90
N LEU A 184 24.17 8.51 -11.68
CA LEU A 184 23.73 7.14 -11.40
C LEU A 184 22.31 7.05 -10.84
N GLU A 185 21.64 8.19 -10.57
CA GLU A 185 20.21 8.30 -10.23
C GLU A 185 19.29 7.59 -11.24
N GLY A 186 19.76 7.49 -12.50
CA GLY A 186 19.09 6.75 -13.56
C GLY A 186 19.18 5.23 -13.46
N SER A 187 20.14 4.69 -12.71
CA SER A 187 20.37 3.25 -12.63
C SER A 187 19.31 2.55 -11.78
N SER A 188 18.97 1.32 -12.15
CA SER A 188 17.94 0.55 -11.45
C SER A 188 18.45 0.07 -10.10
N LEU A 189 19.75 -0.19 -9.98
CA LEU A 189 20.39 -0.54 -8.72
C LEU A 189 20.26 0.60 -7.71
N TYR A 190 20.64 1.82 -8.10
CA TYR A 190 20.52 2.99 -7.25
C TYR A 190 19.06 3.27 -6.88
N ARG A 191 18.13 3.25 -7.85
CA ARG A 191 16.71 3.44 -7.57
C ARG A 191 16.15 2.40 -6.61
N THR A 192 16.59 1.14 -6.71
CA THR A 192 16.16 0.07 -5.82
C THR A 192 16.72 0.27 -4.41
N ALA A 193 18.02 0.55 -4.28
CA ALA A 193 18.64 0.82 -2.98
C ALA A 193 18.00 2.04 -2.31
N LYS A 194 17.83 3.15 -3.04
CA LYS A 194 17.14 4.34 -2.54
C LYS A 194 15.70 4.05 -2.14
N GLY A 195 14.95 3.31 -2.97
CA GLY A 195 13.57 2.94 -2.67
C GLY A 195 13.44 2.07 -1.42
N LEU A 196 14.40 1.18 -1.17
CA LEU A 196 14.47 0.39 0.07
C LEU A 196 14.77 1.29 1.28
N ASP A 197 15.72 2.23 1.17
CA ASP A 197 16.02 3.19 2.24
C ASP A 197 14.80 4.05 2.58
N ASP A 198 14.17 4.66 1.56
CA ASP A 198 12.99 5.50 1.70
C ASP A 198 11.83 4.70 2.34
N MET A 199 11.63 3.44 1.94
CA MET A 199 10.60 2.57 2.49
C MET A 199 10.86 2.22 3.96
N VAL A 200 12.09 1.83 4.31
CA VAL A 200 12.49 1.52 5.69
C VAL A 200 12.32 2.75 6.59
N ASN A 201 12.76 3.92 6.14
CA ASN A 201 12.61 5.17 6.89
C ASN A 201 11.13 5.52 7.08
N SER A 202 10.31 5.40 6.04
CA SER A 202 8.87 5.64 6.14
C SER A 202 8.18 4.70 7.14
N MET A 203 8.53 3.41 7.15
CA MET A 203 8.00 2.44 8.11
C MET A 203 8.41 2.77 9.56
N ILE A 204 9.66 3.19 9.77
CA ILE A 204 10.14 3.61 11.10
C ILE A 204 9.38 4.87 11.57
N GLU A 205 9.20 5.85 10.69
CA GLU A 205 8.44 7.07 11.00
C GLU A 205 6.98 6.77 11.35
N GLU A 206 6.35 5.87 10.61
CA GLU A 206 4.98 5.43 10.86
C GLU A 206 4.85 4.74 12.23
N LEU A 207 5.70 3.74 12.53
CA LEU A 207 5.68 3.07 13.84
C LEU A 207 5.91 4.05 15.01
N ASN A 208 6.84 4.98 14.85
CA ASN A 208 7.09 6.01 15.85
C ASN A 208 5.88 6.95 16.04
N THR A 209 5.18 7.27 14.97
CA THR A 209 3.97 8.09 15.02
C THR A 209 2.82 7.35 15.71
N ILE A 210 2.65 6.07 15.38
CA ILE A 210 1.70 5.16 16.02
C ILE A 210 1.93 5.09 17.54
N CYS A 211 3.18 4.86 17.97
CA CYS A 211 3.54 4.83 19.40
C CYS A 211 3.27 6.16 20.11
N LYS A 212 3.50 7.30 19.44
CA LYS A 212 3.17 8.62 20.01
C LYS A 212 1.66 8.79 20.20
N ILE A 213 0.85 8.37 19.23
CA ILE A 213 -0.61 8.43 19.31
C ILE A 213 -1.10 7.57 20.48
N GLU A 214 -0.58 6.35 20.62
CA GLU A 214 -0.93 5.46 21.74
C GLU A 214 -0.61 6.10 23.09
N ALA A 215 0.61 6.61 23.27
CA ALA A 215 1.03 7.29 24.50
C ALA A 215 0.17 8.52 24.82
N ASP A 216 -0.25 9.28 23.80
CA ASP A 216 -1.10 10.46 23.96
C ASP A 216 -2.54 10.09 24.35
N VAL A 217 -3.11 9.04 23.74
CA VAL A 217 -4.42 8.51 24.09
C VAL A 217 -4.43 8.00 25.53
N VAL A 218 -3.45 7.19 25.93
CA VAL A 218 -3.33 6.66 27.30
C VAL A 218 -3.17 7.80 28.30
N ARG A 219 -2.40 8.85 27.97
CA ARG A 219 -2.27 10.04 28.82
C ARG A 219 -3.59 10.77 28.98
N SER A 220 -4.34 10.96 27.89
CA SER A 220 -5.65 11.61 27.91
C SER A 220 -6.67 10.83 28.74
N GLU A 221 -6.65 9.50 28.65
CA GLU A 221 -7.52 8.63 29.44
C GLU A 221 -7.18 8.70 30.93
N ARG A 222 -5.90 8.63 31.29
CA ARG A 222 -5.46 8.76 32.69
C ARG A 222 -5.89 10.09 33.31
N GLN A 223 -5.82 11.18 32.54
CA GLN A 223 -6.30 12.49 32.98
C GLN A 223 -7.81 12.50 33.20
N TRP A 224 -8.57 11.92 32.26
CA TRP A 224 -10.03 11.80 32.38
C TRP A 224 -10.44 10.93 33.57
N VAL A 225 -9.83 9.76 33.77
CA VAL A 225 -10.07 8.89 34.95
C VAL A 225 -9.74 9.62 36.25
N SER A 226 -8.65 10.39 36.26
CA SER A 226 -8.29 11.20 37.44
C SER A 226 -9.35 12.25 37.76
N GLN A 227 -9.87 12.96 36.75
CA GLN A 227 -10.94 13.94 36.91
C GLN A 227 -12.25 13.27 37.38
N LEU A 228 -12.60 12.13 36.80
CA LEU A 228 -13.76 11.35 37.21
C LEU A 228 -13.64 10.89 38.67
N SER A 229 -12.48 10.37 39.07
CA SER A 229 -12.23 9.94 40.45
C SER A 229 -12.38 11.10 41.45
N GLN A 230 -11.92 12.31 41.09
CA GLN A 230 -12.08 13.52 41.90
C GLN A 230 -13.55 13.95 42.01
N GLN A 231 -14.34 13.83 40.93
CA GLN A 231 -15.78 14.11 40.96
C GLN A 231 -16.56 13.08 41.81
N VAL A 232 -16.22 11.79 41.73
CA VAL A 232 -16.83 10.74 42.55
C VAL A 232 -16.49 10.92 44.04
N VAL A 233 -15.26 11.31 44.37
CA VAL A 233 -14.86 11.64 45.75
C VAL A 233 -15.59 12.88 46.26
N SER A 234 -15.81 13.89 45.42
CA SER A 234 -16.54 15.11 45.78
C SER A 234 -18.06 14.89 45.95
N THR A 235 -18.63 13.92 45.23
CA THR A 235 -20.06 13.55 45.29
C THR A 235 -20.39 12.49 46.34
N ARG A 236 -19.38 11.95 47.05
CA ARG A 236 -19.57 11.27 48.35
C ARG A 236 -19.33 12.26 49.49
N PRO A 237 -20.29 13.16 49.83
CA PRO A 237 -20.21 13.82 51.12
C PRO A 237 -20.36 12.74 52.18
N LEU A 238 -19.53 12.82 53.23
CA LEU A 238 -19.57 11.97 54.42
C LEU A 238 -20.97 11.40 54.64
N GLU A 239 -21.12 10.08 54.46
CA GLU A 239 -22.19 9.34 55.09
C GLU A 239 -22.07 9.67 56.58
N LYS A 240 -22.89 10.63 57.04
CA LYS A 240 -22.97 11.06 58.43
C LYS A 240 -23.09 9.77 59.21
N ARG A 241 -22.02 9.37 59.93
CA ARG A 241 -22.12 8.44 61.05
C ARG A 241 -23.15 9.06 61.98
N ILE A 242 -24.40 8.65 61.84
CA ILE A 242 -25.39 8.79 62.89
C ILE A 242 -24.85 7.90 64.01
N PRO A 243 -24.44 8.44 65.17
CA PRO A 243 -24.02 7.61 66.27
C PRO A 243 -25.24 6.80 66.72
N ARG A 244 -25.16 5.48 66.57
CA ARG A 244 -26.15 4.55 67.13
C ARG A 244 -26.10 4.68 68.66
N VAL A 245 -27.15 5.28 69.20
CA VAL A 245 -27.84 4.98 70.46
C VAL A 245 -26.98 4.39 71.58
N GLY A 246 -26.74 5.20 72.62
CA GLY A 246 -26.56 4.73 73.99
C GLY A 246 -27.76 5.15 74.83
N MET A 247 -28.87 4.42 74.75
CA MET A 247 -29.94 4.52 75.75
C MET A 247 -29.56 3.66 76.94
N TRP A 248 -29.06 4.29 78.00
CA TRP A 248 -29.02 3.68 79.32
C TRP A 248 -30.43 3.77 79.93
N ARG A 249 -31.05 2.63 80.25
CA ARG A 249 -32.15 2.58 81.22
C ARG A 249 -31.64 1.87 82.47
N SER A 250 -31.81 2.55 83.60
CA SER A 250 -31.84 1.98 84.95
C SER A 250 -33.09 1.14 85.18
#